data_AF-A0A537ESK2-F1
#
_entry.id   AF-A0A537ESK2-F1
#
_cell.length_a   1.000
_cell.length_b   1.000
_cell.length_c   1.000
_cell.angle_alpha   90.00
_cell.angle_beta   90.00
_cell.angle_gamma   90.00
#
_symmetry.space_group_name_H-M   'P 1'
#
loop_
_entity.id
_entity.type
_entity.pdbx_description
1 polymer ?
#
loop_
_entity_poly.entity_id
_entity_poly.type
_entity_poly.pdbx_seq_one_letter_code
_entity_poly.pdbx_strand_id
1 'polypeptide(L)'
;MADVCSTCGLPKDLCVCGTISMEQQTVKVRMEMRKWGKPATIVEGIDGKSVNLSDLATKLKTYCACGGTSKNNAIILQGDHRDKVKKVLVGYGFPEASIELH
;
A
#
# COMPACT_ATOMS: atom_id res chain seq x y z
N MET A 1 -0.64 11.89 28.23
CA MET A 1 -1.99 11.59 27.68
C MET A 1 -1.89 10.26 26.99
N ALA A 2 -2.62 9.24 27.45
CA ALA A 2 -2.67 7.97 26.74
C ALA A 2 -3.40 8.21 25.41
N ASP A 3 -2.72 7.96 24.31
CA ASP A 3 -3.37 7.97 23.00
C ASP A 3 -4.36 6.81 22.95
N VAL A 4 -5.66 7.14 23.01
CA VAL A 4 -6.74 6.16 22.94
C VAL A 4 -7.26 6.10 21.50
N CYS A 5 -7.45 4.91 20.97
CA CYS A 5 -8.02 4.71 19.65
C CYS A 5 -9.50 5.12 19.64
N SER A 6 -9.89 6.05 18.75
CA SER A 6 -11.28 6.53 18.63
C SER A 6 -12.26 5.48 18.07
N THR A 7 -11.75 4.39 17.49
CA THR A 7 -12.58 3.31 16.91
C THR A 7 -12.92 2.24 17.95
N CYS A 8 -11.99 1.93 18.85
CA CYS A 8 -12.11 0.79 19.77
C CYS A 8 -11.89 1.14 21.24
N GLY A 9 -11.59 2.40 21.57
CA GLY A 9 -11.47 2.89 22.95
C GLY A 9 -10.26 2.34 23.73
N LEU A 10 -9.40 1.57 23.07
CA LEU A 10 -8.21 0.96 23.66
C LEU A 10 -7.00 1.89 23.56
N PRO A 11 -6.07 1.85 24.55
CA PRO A 11 -4.75 2.47 24.41
C PRO A 11 -4.08 2.00 23.11
N LYS A 12 -3.39 2.89 22.38
CA LYS A 12 -2.72 2.56 21.10
C LYS A 12 -1.81 1.32 21.21
N ASP A 13 -1.20 1.09 22.37
CA ASP A 13 -0.31 -0.06 22.61
C ASP A 13 -1.02 -1.42 22.63
N LEU A 14 -2.35 -1.46 22.85
CA LEU A 14 -3.18 -2.67 22.84
C LEU A 14 -4.15 -2.71 21.64
N CYS A 15 -4.06 -1.71 20.76
CA CYS A 15 -5.00 -1.53 19.67
C CYS A 15 -4.64 -2.43 18.47
N VAL A 16 -5.52 -3.38 18.14
CA VAL A 16 -5.44 -4.24 16.94
C VAL A 16 -6.25 -3.70 15.75
N CYS A 17 -6.83 -2.50 15.88
CA CYS A 17 -7.74 -1.95 14.88
C CYS A 17 -7.01 -1.67 13.53
N GLY A 18 -5.68 -1.48 13.54
CA GLY A 18 -4.85 -1.37 12.34
C GLY A 18 -4.62 -2.69 11.61
N THR A 19 -4.35 -3.79 12.31
CA THR A 19 -4.11 -5.11 11.69
C THR A 19 -5.38 -5.68 11.08
N ILE A 20 -6.52 -5.55 11.78
CA ILE A 20 -7.83 -5.96 11.27
C ILE A 20 -8.17 -5.19 9.98
N SER A 21 -7.82 -3.90 9.91
CA SER A 21 -8.07 -3.09 8.73
C SER A 21 -7.28 -3.57 7.50
N MET A 22 -6.03 -4.01 7.69
CA MET A 22 -5.20 -4.53 6.59
C MET A 22 -5.70 -5.88 6.06
N GLU A 23 -6.24 -6.75 6.93
CA GLU A 23 -6.78 -8.05 6.54
C GLU A 23 -8.06 -7.95 5.69
N GLN A 24 -8.84 -6.90 5.87
CA GLN A 24 -10.11 -6.68 5.16
C GLN A 24 -9.93 -5.98 3.80
N GLN A 25 -8.75 -5.42 3.53
CA GLN A 25 -8.49 -4.64 2.31
C GLN A 25 -8.01 -5.53 1.16
N THR A 26 -8.64 -5.39 0.01
CA THR A 26 -8.18 -6.01 -1.24
C THR A 26 -7.29 -5.01 -2.00
N VAL A 27 -6.01 -5.35 -2.13
CA VAL A 27 -5.01 -4.50 -2.79
C VAL A 27 -4.84 -4.95 -4.23
N LYS A 28 -5.04 -4.03 -5.17
CA LYS A 28 -4.89 -4.30 -6.61
C LYS A 28 -3.60 -3.70 -7.10
N VAL A 29 -2.77 -4.52 -7.73
CA VAL A 29 -1.50 -4.11 -8.34
C VAL A 29 -1.59 -4.40 -9.83
N ARG A 30 -1.65 -3.34 -10.64
CA ARG A 30 -1.77 -3.47 -12.10
C ARG A 30 -0.69 -2.72 -12.85
N MET A 31 -0.41 -3.14 -14.07
CA MET A 31 0.45 -2.39 -14.99
C MET A 31 -0.40 -1.59 -15.99
N GLU A 32 -0.07 -0.31 -16.16
CA GLU A 32 -0.69 0.57 -17.15
C GLU A 32 0.38 1.24 -18.02
N MET A 33 0.10 1.42 -19.31
CA MET A 33 0.92 2.25 -20.19
C MET A 33 0.58 3.73 -19.98
N ARG A 34 1.59 4.56 -19.68
CA ARG A 34 1.44 6.02 -19.50
C ARG A 34 2.13 6.79 -20.62
N LYS A 35 2.43 8.08 -20.36
CA LYS A 35 3.08 8.99 -21.31
C LYS A 35 4.22 8.30 -22.05
N TRP A 36 4.23 8.46 -23.37
CA TRP A 36 5.26 7.90 -24.26
C TRP A 36 5.30 6.37 -24.28
N GLY A 37 4.21 5.69 -23.96
CA GLY A 37 4.14 4.23 -23.95
C GLY A 37 5.02 3.59 -22.89
N LYS A 38 5.40 4.34 -21.85
CA LYS A 38 6.20 3.81 -20.74
C LYS A 38 5.29 3.08 -19.75
N PRO A 39 5.65 1.86 -19.31
CA PRO A 39 4.87 1.14 -18.32
C PRO A 39 4.96 1.83 -16.95
N ALA A 40 3.88 1.75 -16.19
CA ALA A 40 3.80 2.18 -14.81
C ALA A 40 3.01 1.14 -14.00
N THR A 41 3.47 0.88 -12.78
CA THR A 41 2.76 0.01 -11.83
C THR A 41 1.87 0.87 -10.95
N ILE A 42 0.60 0.49 -10.86
CA ILE A 42 -0.44 1.16 -10.09
C ILE A 42 -0.85 0.24 -8.94
N VAL A 43 -0.82 0.77 -7.72
CA VAL A 43 -1.24 0.08 -6.50
C VAL A 43 -2.45 0.82 -5.92
N GLU A 44 -3.56 0.13 -5.77
CA GLU A 44 -4.85 0.67 -5.33
C GLU A 44 -5.52 -0.26 -4.31
N GLY A 45 -6.59 0.21 -3.66
CA GLY A 45 -7.36 -0.57 -2.69
C GLY A 45 -6.84 -0.52 -1.26
N ILE A 46 -5.84 0.33 -0.99
CA ILE A 46 -5.32 0.59 0.35
C ILE A 46 -6.05 1.80 0.94
N ASP A 47 -6.60 1.68 2.16
CA ASP A 47 -7.21 2.81 2.86
C ASP A 47 -6.13 3.72 3.46
N GLY A 48 -5.99 4.93 2.91
CA GLY A 48 -5.05 5.95 3.39
C GLY A 48 -5.27 6.42 4.83
N LYS A 49 -6.41 6.10 5.46
CA LYS A 49 -6.63 6.34 6.90
C LYS A 49 -5.97 5.29 7.79
N SER A 50 -5.88 4.06 7.29
CA SER A 50 -5.28 2.92 7.98
C SER A 50 -3.77 2.83 7.74
N VAL A 51 -3.33 3.20 6.54
CA VAL A 51 -1.95 3.08 6.08
C VAL A 51 -1.47 4.40 5.51
N ASN A 52 -0.32 4.88 5.97
CA ASN A 52 0.30 6.06 5.38
C ASN A 52 0.84 5.73 3.97
N LEU A 53 0.06 6.09 2.94
CA LEU A 53 0.40 5.85 1.54
C LEU A 53 1.70 6.54 1.10
N SER A 54 2.06 7.66 1.72
CA SER A 54 3.30 8.39 1.38
C SER A 54 4.55 7.64 1.86
N ASP A 55 4.49 7.04 3.05
CA ASP A 55 5.56 6.20 3.60
C ASP A 55 5.67 4.89 2.81
N LEU A 56 4.53 4.27 2.49
CA LEU A 56 4.49 3.06 1.67
C LEU A 56 5.04 3.33 0.26
N ALA A 57 4.66 4.44 -0.37
CA ALA A 57 5.21 4.84 -1.66
C ALA A 57 6.73 5.05 -1.59
N THR A 58 7.24 5.60 -0.49
CA THR A 58 8.69 5.76 -0.28
C THR A 58 9.40 4.41 -0.17
N LYS A 59 8.87 3.48 0.62
CA LYS A 59 9.41 2.10 0.72
C LYS A 59 9.42 1.40 -0.64
N LEU A 60 8.31 1.50 -1.38
CA LEU A 60 8.19 0.88 -2.71
C LEU A 60 9.17 1.48 -3.72
N LYS A 61 9.34 2.81 -3.75
CA LYS A 61 10.33 3.48 -4.61
C LYS A 61 11.75 3.00 -4.30
N THR A 62 12.13 2.94 -3.02
CA THR A 62 13.45 2.48 -2.60
C THR A 62 13.69 1.03 -3.01
N TYR A 63 12.71 0.14 -2.79
CA TYR A 63 12.85 -1.28 -3.13
C TYR A 63 12.86 -1.52 -4.64
N CYS A 64 12.06 -0.79 -5.40
CA CYS A 64 11.96 -0.95 -6.85
C CYS A 64 13.03 -0.15 -7.61
N ALA A 65 13.80 0.72 -6.92
CA ALA A 65 14.77 1.64 -7.50
C ALA A 65 14.17 2.49 -8.64
N CYS A 66 12.98 3.05 -8.42
CA CYS A 66 12.22 3.79 -9.43
C CYS A 66 11.65 5.11 -8.90
N GLY A 67 11.28 6.00 -9.82
CA GLY A 67 10.46 7.17 -9.51
C GLY A 67 9.00 6.77 -9.26
N GLY A 68 8.27 7.60 -8.52
CA GLY A 68 6.86 7.34 -8.23
C GLY A 68 6.21 8.39 -7.35
N THR A 69 4.90 8.28 -7.17
CA THR A 69 4.10 9.20 -6.35
C THR A 69 2.87 8.50 -5.79
N SER A 70 2.37 8.97 -4.65
CA SER A 70 1.03 8.62 -4.15
C SER A 70 0.06 9.72 -4.53
N LYS A 71 -1.01 9.40 -5.27
CA LYS A 71 -2.06 10.35 -5.67
C LYS A 71 -3.40 9.64 -5.77
N ASN A 72 -4.48 10.32 -5.38
CA ASN A 72 -5.86 9.80 -5.49
C ASN A 72 -6.04 8.42 -4.85
N ASN A 73 -5.50 8.22 -3.64
CA ASN A 73 -5.55 6.94 -2.93
C ASN A 73 -4.91 5.76 -3.70
N ALA A 74 -3.98 6.06 -4.60
CA ALA A 74 -3.20 5.10 -5.37
C ALA A 74 -1.70 5.43 -5.28
N ILE A 75 -0.85 4.41 -5.38
CA ILE A 75 0.59 4.57 -5.53
C ILE A 75 0.96 4.24 -6.97
N ILE A 76 1.73 5.12 -7.60
CA ILE A 76 2.12 5.03 -9.00
C ILE A 76 3.65 4.94 -9.03
N LEU A 77 4.17 3.88 -9.63
CA LEU A 77 5.59 3.63 -9.80
C LEU A 77 5.93 3.57 -11.29
N GLN A 78 7.08 4.10 -11.68
CA GLN A 78 7.56 4.00 -13.06
C GLN A 78 8.12 2.60 -13.31
N GLY A 79 7.75 1.96 -14.42
CA GLY A 79 8.16 0.58 -14.74
C GLY A 79 7.11 -0.47 -14.37
N ASP A 80 7.36 -1.71 -14.81
CA ASP A 80 6.60 -2.89 -14.37
C ASP A 80 7.32 -3.53 -13.17
N HIS A 81 6.70 -3.45 -12.00
CA HIS A 81 7.24 -3.88 -10.72
C HIS A 81 6.24 -4.74 -9.94
N ARG A 82 5.22 -5.30 -10.59
CA ARG A 82 4.11 -6.03 -9.94
C ARG A 82 4.59 -7.07 -8.93
N ASP A 83 5.54 -7.91 -9.31
CA ASP A 83 6.10 -8.96 -8.43
C ASP A 83 6.87 -8.39 -7.24
N LYS A 84 7.66 -7.32 -7.46
CA LYS A 84 8.43 -6.66 -6.40
C LYS A 84 7.49 -5.97 -5.41
N VAL A 85 6.48 -5.29 -5.93
CA VAL A 85 5.46 -4.61 -5.14
C VAL A 85 4.70 -5.61 -4.26
N LYS A 86 4.28 -6.76 -4.81
CA LYS A 86 3.62 -7.82 -4.04
C LYS A 86 4.47 -8.26 -2.84
N LYS A 87 5.77 -8.53 -3.05
CA LYS A 87 6.68 -8.91 -1.97
C LYS A 87 6.78 -7.85 -0.86
N VAL A 88 6.84 -6.58 -1.24
CA VAL A 88 6.89 -5.47 -0.28
C VAL A 88 5.58 -5.36 0.50
N LEU A 89 4.43 -5.49 -0.17
CA LEU A 89 3.11 -5.42 0.48
C LEU A 89 2.92 -6.56 1.48
N VAL A 90 3.32 -7.79 1.12
CA VAL A 90 3.30 -8.92 2.06
C VAL A 90 4.20 -8.67 3.26
N GLY A 91 5.43 -8.20 3.04
CA GLY A 91 6.35 -7.84 4.13
C GLY A 91 5.89 -6.64 4.97
N TYR A 92 4.98 -5.82 4.44
CA TYR A 92 4.38 -4.69 5.15
C TYR A 92 3.22 -5.09 6.06
N GLY A 93 2.63 -6.29 5.86
CA GLY A 93 1.52 -6.81 6.67
C GLY A 93 0.23 -7.06 5.90
N PHE A 94 0.20 -6.89 4.57
CA PHE A 94 -0.96 -7.27 3.78
C PHE A 94 -0.97 -8.79 3.53
N PRO A 95 -2.11 -9.48 3.73
CA PRO A 95 -2.21 -10.91 3.39
C PRO A 95 -1.94 -11.15 1.91
N GLU A 96 -1.18 -12.20 1.58
CA GLU A 96 -0.89 -12.52 0.18
C GLU A 96 -2.18 -12.79 -0.63
N ALA A 97 -3.18 -13.41 0.00
CA ALA A 97 -4.46 -13.73 -0.60
C ALA A 97 -5.33 -12.51 -0.93
N SER A 98 -5.06 -11.34 -0.32
CA SER A 98 -5.81 -10.11 -0.60
C SER A 98 -5.14 -9.24 -1.67
N ILE A 99 -4.00 -9.67 -2.21
CA ILE A 99 -3.26 -8.94 -3.25
C ILE A 99 -3.56 -9.53 -4.63
N GLU A 100 -4.25 -8.76 -5.46
CA GLU A 100 -4.58 -9.11 -6.85
C GLU A 100 -3.54 -8.50 -7.80
N LEU A 101 -2.88 -9.34 -8.61
CA LEU A 101 -1.95 -8.91 -9.65
C LEU A 101 -2.66 -8.91 -11.02
N HIS A 102 -2.57 -7.80 -11.76
CA HIS A 102 -3.14 -7.62 -13.11
C HIS A 102 -2.11 -7.15 -14.12
#